data_AF-A0A0C9WD61-F1
#
_entry.id   AF-A0A0C9WD61-F1
#
_cell.length_a   1.000
_cell.length_b   1.000
_cell.length_c   1.000
_cell.angle_alpha   90.00
_cell.angle_beta   90.00
_cell.angle_gamma   90.00
#
_symmetry.space_group_name_H-M   'P 1'
#
loop_
_entity.id
_entity.type
_entity.pdbx_description
1 polymer ?
#
loop_
_entity_poly.entity_id
_entity_poly.type
_entity_poly.pdbx_seq_one_letter_code
_entity_poly.pdbx_strand_id
1 'polypeptide(L)'
;RLLAQARQSAQEKNQYDSKTTRKKIVDEFCARFDNLAPYDWQLNVAEALVLGLDCSVIAGTGAGKTMPFVMPLFAQPDKHVLIISPLNALEEDQAQRFSQMGLSAIAVNGETYSSQLYQDILASKYQVILTSPEMCL
;
A
#
# COMPACT_ATOMS: atom_id res chain seq x y z
N ARG A 1 16.78 -12.45 6.19
CA ARG A 1 16.74 -13.18 7.49
C ARG A 1 15.51 -12.80 8.31
N LEU A 2 15.26 -11.50 8.56
CA LEU A 2 14.09 -11.04 9.33
C LEU A 2 12.73 -11.48 8.76
N LEU A 3 12.48 -11.25 7.47
CA LEU A 3 11.21 -11.62 6.83
C LEU A 3 10.94 -13.13 6.90
N ALA A 4 11.97 -13.97 6.73
CA ALA A 4 11.81 -15.42 6.84
C ALA A 4 11.41 -15.85 8.27
N GLN A 5 12.00 -15.23 9.29
CA GLN A 5 11.64 -15.47 10.69
C GLN A 5 10.22 -14.99 10.99
N ALA A 6 9.81 -13.84 10.44
CA ALA A 6 8.45 -13.33 10.60
C ALA A 6 7.40 -14.26 9.95
N ARG A 7 7.68 -14.78 8.75
CA ARG A 7 6.82 -15.79 8.10
C ARG A 7 6.65 -17.04 8.96
N GLN A 8 7.76 -17.57 9.50
CA GLN A 8 7.71 -18.74 10.37
C GLN A 8 6.91 -18.47 11.65
N SER A 9 7.20 -17.37 12.33
CA SER A 9 6.51 -16.97 13.56
C SER A 9 5.00 -16.76 13.34
N ALA A 10 4.61 -16.16 12.20
CA ALA A 10 3.21 -15.97 11.84
C ALA A 10 2.55 -17.33 11.51
N GLN A 11 3.18 -18.19 10.72
CA GLN A 11 2.67 -19.53 10.44
C GLN A 11 2.38 -20.32 11.72
N GLU A 12 3.26 -20.24 12.73
CA GLU A 12 3.10 -20.91 14.01
C GLU A 12 1.99 -20.28 14.89
N LYS A 13 1.88 -18.94 14.91
CA LYS A 13 0.96 -18.22 15.81
C LYS A 13 -0.47 -18.10 15.29
N ASN A 14 -0.63 -17.85 14.00
CA ASN A 14 -1.93 -17.51 13.40
C ASN A 14 -2.17 -18.22 12.06
N GLN A 15 -1.41 -19.29 11.78
CA GLN A 15 -1.56 -20.10 10.56
C GLN A 15 -1.41 -19.28 9.27
N TYR A 16 -0.66 -18.18 9.31
CA TYR A 16 -0.38 -17.37 8.13
C TYR A 16 0.36 -18.16 7.05
N ASP A 17 -0.26 -18.29 5.88
CA ASP A 17 0.32 -18.93 4.70
C ASP A 17 0.94 -17.90 3.75
N SER A 18 2.26 -17.73 3.87
CA SER A 18 3.09 -16.89 3.01
C SER A 18 2.91 -17.18 1.52
N LYS A 19 2.81 -18.46 1.14
CA LYS A 19 2.74 -18.86 -0.27
C LYS A 19 1.41 -18.41 -0.87
N THR A 20 0.32 -18.62 -0.16
CA THR A 20 -1.02 -18.20 -0.59
C THR A 20 -1.14 -16.68 -0.63
N THR A 21 -0.68 -15.97 0.39
CA THR A 21 -0.71 -14.49 0.41
C THR A 21 0.11 -13.89 -0.73
N ARG A 22 1.35 -14.35 -0.94
CA ARG A 22 2.20 -13.87 -2.04
C ARG A 22 1.58 -14.16 -3.40
N LYS A 23 0.97 -15.34 -3.58
CA LYS A 23 0.27 -15.67 -4.82
C LYS A 23 -0.86 -14.69 -5.10
N LYS A 24 -1.70 -14.37 -4.11
CA LYS A 24 -2.78 -13.37 -4.27
C LYS A 24 -2.23 -12.01 -4.69
N ILE A 25 -1.17 -11.53 -4.03
CA ILE A 25 -0.53 -10.25 -4.38
C ILE A 25 -0.03 -10.25 -5.83
N VAL A 26 0.61 -11.35 -6.27
CA VAL A 26 1.12 -11.49 -7.64
C VAL A 26 -0.02 -11.54 -8.65
N ASP A 27 -1.04 -12.35 -8.40
CA ASP A 27 -2.17 -12.53 -9.32
C ASP A 27 -2.90 -11.19 -9.53
N GLU A 28 -3.19 -10.46 -8.45
CA GLU A 28 -3.81 -9.12 -8.50
C GLU A 28 -2.92 -8.07 -9.16
N PHE A 29 -1.61 -8.11 -8.90
CA PHE A 29 -0.66 -7.22 -9.57
C PHE A 29 -0.68 -7.48 -11.09
N CYS A 30 -0.53 -8.73 -11.52
CA CYS A 30 -0.57 -9.09 -12.93
C CYS A 30 -1.87 -8.64 -13.61
N ALA A 31 -3.02 -8.80 -12.94
CA ALA A 31 -4.31 -8.37 -13.46
C ALA A 31 -4.42 -6.85 -13.68
N ARG A 32 -3.68 -6.04 -12.91
CA ARG A 32 -3.69 -4.58 -12.97
C ARG A 32 -2.59 -3.98 -13.87
N PHE A 33 -1.61 -4.78 -14.28
CA PHE A 33 -0.41 -4.34 -15.01
C PHE A 33 -0.13 -5.17 -16.27
N ASP A 34 -1.15 -5.47 -17.07
CA ASP A 34 -0.99 -6.17 -18.37
C ASP A 34 -0.19 -7.48 -18.28
N ASN A 35 -0.40 -8.26 -17.22
CA ASN A 35 0.31 -9.51 -16.90
C ASN A 35 1.81 -9.37 -16.59
N LEU A 36 2.30 -8.15 -16.31
CA LEU A 36 3.64 -7.96 -15.76
C LEU A 36 3.70 -8.50 -14.33
N ALA A 37 4.81 -9.15 -13.98
CA ALA A 37 5.07 -9.62 -12.63
C ALA A 37 5.76 -8.54 -11.77
N PRO A 38 5.47 -8.44 -10.47
CA PRO A 38 6.20 -7.56 -9.58
C PRO A 38 7.63 -8.09 -9.37
N TYR A 39 8.57 -7.20 -9.08
CA TYR A 39 9.92 -7.62 -8.69
C TYR A 39 9.92 -8.33 -7.34
N ASP A 40 10.83 -9.28 -7.14
CA ASP A 40 10.92 -10.05 -5.89
C ASP A 40 11.07 -9.17 -4.65
N TRP A 41 11.84 -8.08 -4.75
CA TRP A 41 12.02 -7.15 -3.64
C TRP A 41 10.74 -6.38 -3.32
N GLN A 42 9.91 -6.03 -4.32
CA GLN A 42 8.61 -5.39 -4.09
C GLN A 42 7.69 -6.33 -3.33
N LEU A 43 7.65 -7.60 -3.75
CA LEU A 43 6.85 -8.63 -3.09
C LEU A 43 7.35 -8.94 -1.68
N ASN A 44 8.67 -8.89 -1.43
CA ASN A 44 9.23 -9.02 -0.09
C ASN A 44 8.84 -7.85 0.83
N VAL A 45 8.87 -6.61 0.33
CA VAL A 45 8.43 -5.44 1.10
C VAL A 45 6.94 -5.50 1.38
N ALA A 46 6.11 -5.77 0.36
CA ALA A 46 4.67 -5.89 0.52
C ALA A 46 4.29 -6.94 1.58
N GLU A 47 4.94 -8.10 1.54
CA GLU A 47 4.70 -9.14 2.54
C GLU A 47 5.23 -8.77 3.93
N ALA A 48 6.37 -8.08 4.01
CA ALA A 48 6.86 -7.57 5.30
C ALA A 48 5.84 -6.63 5.94
N LEU A 49 5.21 -5.75 5.16
CA LEU A 49 4.13 -4.87 5.64
C LEU A 49 2.89 -5.67 6.07
N VAL A 50 2.48 -6.70 5.31
CA VAL A 50 1.39 -7.63 5.70
C VAL A 50 1.66 -8.28 7.06
N LEU A 51 2.92 -8.60 7.34
CA LEU A 51 3.37 -9.21 8.59
C LEU A 51 3.59 -8.20 9.73
N GLY A 52 3.33 -6.91 9.50
CA GLY A 52 3.49 -5.85 10.50
C GLY A 52 4.96 -5.50 10.79
N LEU A 53 5.86 -5.69 9.84
CA LEU A 53 7.27 -5.30 9.96
C LEU A 53 7.50 -3.90 9.43
N ASP A 54 8.35 -3.15 10.14
CA ASP A 54 8.90 -1.90 9.63
C ASP A 54 9.92 -2.15 8.51
N CYS A 55 9.86 -1.33 7.47
CA CYS A 55 10.70 -1.47 6.29
C CYS A 55 11.38 -0.15 5.93
N SER A 56 12.66 -0.22 5.57
CA SER A 56 13.39 0.85 4.89
C SER A 56 13.80 0.37 3.51
N VAL A 57 13.41 1.11 2.47
CA VAL A 57 13.65 0.75 1.06
C VAL A 57 14.50 1.83 0.41
N ILE A 58 15.66 1.44 -0.10
CA ILE A 58 16.54 2.30 -0.89
C ILE A 58 16.51 1.78 -2.32
N ALA A 59 15.87 2.52 -3.22
CA ALA A 59 15.76 2.19 -4.63
C ALA A 59 15.77 3.47 -5.48
N GLY A 60 16.39 3.38 -6.66
CA GLY A 60 16.49 4.50 -7.59
C GLY A 60 15.13 5.03 -8.07
N THR A 61 15.14 6.22 -8.67
CA THR A 61 13.96 6.75 -9.36
C THR A 61 13.57 5.82 -10.51
N GLY A 62 12.27 5.65 -10.75
CA GLY A 62 11.75 4.73 -11.76
C GLY A 62 11.76 3.24 -11.37
N ALA A 63 12.39 2.85 -10.24
CA ALA A 63 12.43 1.46 -9.81
C ALA A 63 11.07 0.90 -9.33
N GLY A 64 10.04 1.74 -9.17
CA GLY A 64 8.72 1.29 -8.71
C GLY A 64 8.62 1.13 -7.18
N LYS A 65 9.39 1.92 -6.40
CA LYS A 65 9.38 1.91 -4.93
C LYS A 65 8.05 2.30 -4.27
N THR A 66 7.14 2.93 -5.02
CA THR A 66 5.81 3.32 -4.53
C THR A 66 4.85 2.13 -4.45
N MET A 67 4.97 1.15 -5.36
CA MET A 67 4.00 0.05 -5.44
C MET A 67 3.90 -0.81 -4.17
N PRO A 68 5.01 -1.18 -3.50
CA PRO A 68 4.95 -1.98 -2.28
C PRO A 68 4.09 -1.39 -1.16
N PHE A 69 3.81 -0.08 -1.13
CA PHE A 69 2.95 0.52 -0.12
C PHE A 69 1.50 0.04 -0.21
N VAL A 70 0.98 -0.19 -1.42
CA VAL A 70 -0.44 -0.55 -1.66
C VAL A 70 -0.64 -2.02 -1.99
N MET A 71 0.41 -2.74 -2.40
CA MET A 71 0.35 -4.18 -2.68
C MET A 71 -0.23 -5.04 -1.53
N PRO A 72 -0.07 -4.71 -0.23
CA PRO A 72 -0.76 -5.43 0.85
C PRO A 72 -2.29 -5.49 0.69
N LEU A 73 -2.90 -4.45 0.12
CA LEU A 73 -4.35 -4.36 -0.10
C LEU A 73 -4.86 -5.42 -1.08
N PHE A 74 -3.99 -5.93 -1.95
CA PHE A 74 -4.34 -7.00 -2.90
C PHE A 74 -4.61 -8.34 -2.21
N ALA A 75 -3.99 -8.58 -1.05
CA ALA A 75 -4.28 -9.76 -0.24
C ALA A 75 -5.22 -9.47 0.95
N GLN A 76 -5.34 -8.20 1.34
CA GLN A 76 -6.12 -7.74 2.50
C GLN A 76 -7.01 -6.54 2.10
N PRO A 77 -8.08 -6.76 1.33
CA PRO A 77 -8.90 -5.67 0.79
C PRO A 77 -9.62 -4.85 1.88
N ASP A 78 -9.82 -5.41 3.06
CA ASP A 78 -10.46 -4.73 4.21
C ASP A 78 -9.49 -3.83 5.00
N LYS A 79 -8.23 -3.69 4.54
CA LYS A 79 -7.23 -2.83 5.16
C LYS A 79 -7.19 -1.46 4.49
N HIS A 80 -6.60 -0.52 5.20
CA HIS A 80 -6.39 0.84 4.76
C HIS A 80 -4.90 1.18 4.86
N VAL A 81 -4.42 2.02 3.94
CA VAL A 81 -3.03 2.50 3.87
C VAL A 81 -3.04 4.02 3.94
N LEU A 82 -2.25 4.57 4.86
CA LEU A 82 -1.95 5.99 4.93
C LEU A 82 -0.53 6.20 4.38
N ILE A 83 -0.39 7.08 3.39
CA ILE A 83 0.88 7.44 2.78
C ILE A 83 1.13 8.92 3.05
N ILE A 84 2.24 9.21 3.73
CA ILE A 84 2.65 10.58 4.00
C ILE A 84 3.66 11.02 2.94
N SER A 85 3.37 12.11 2.24
CA SER A 85 4.16 12.64 1.13
C SER A 85 4.40 14.15 1.34
N PRO A 86 5.57 14.69 0.97
CA PRO A 86 5.89 16.09 1.24
C PRO A 86 5.28 17.11 0.25
N LEU A 87 4.60 16.67 -0.81
CA LEU A 87 4.15 17.55 -1.90
C LEU A 87 2.72 17.21 -2.32
N ASN A 88 1.82 18.21 -2.32
CA ASN A 88 0.43 18.10 -2.80
C ASN A 88 0.35 17.45 -4.18
N ALA A 89 1.15 17.95 -5.14
CA ALA A 89 1.17 17.41 -6.51
C ALA A 89 1.57 15.93 -6.57
N LEU A 90 2.41 15.46 -5.65
CA LEU A 90 2.81 14.06 -5.58
C LEU A 90 1.71 13.19 -4.95
N GLU A 91 0.98 13.72 -3.97
CA GLU A 91 -0.20 13.06 -3.39
C GLU A 91 -1.28 12.86 -4.45
N GLU A 92 -1.59 13.90 -5.23
CA GLU A 92 -2.59 13.87 -6.30
C GLU A 92 -2.23 12.88 -7.41
N ASP A 93 -1.00 12.92 -7.92
CA ASP A 93 -0.51 11.99 -8.95
C ASP A 93 -0.59 10.53 -8.46
N GLN A 94 -0.20 10.26 -7.21
CA GLN A 94 -0.30 8.91 -6.66
C GLN A 94 -1.76 8.49 -6.40
N ALA A 95 -2.62 9.38 -5.87
CA ALA A 95 -4.04 9.11 -5.68
C ALA A 95 -4.72 8.73 -7.01
N GLN A 96 -4.43 9.48 -8.07
CA GLN A 96 -4.94 9.23 -9.42
C GLN A 96 -4.47 7.87 -9.94
N ARG A 97 -3.17 7.56 -9.82
CA ARG A 97 -2.60 6.27 -10.25
C ARG A 97 -3.22 5.09 -9.51
N PHE A 98 -3.38 5.20 -8.19
CA PHE A 98 -4.00 4.15 -7.38
C PHE A 98 -5.49 3.97 -7.73
N SER A 99 -6.20 5.07 -8.00
CA SER A 99 -7.58 5.04 -8.48
C SER A 99 -7.72 4.36 -9.84
N GLN A 100 -6.82 4.65 -10.79
CA GLN A 100 -6.77 3.98 -12.09
C GLN A 100 -6.49 2.48 -11.99
N MET A 101 -5.77 2.05 -10.95
CA MET A 101 -5.57 0.64 -10.63
C MET A 101 -6.75 -0.01 -9.92
N GLY A 102 -7.85 0.71 -9.65
CA GLY A 102 -9.04 0.18 -8.98
C GLY A 102 -8.93 0.12 -7.45
N LEU A 103 -8.05 0.92 -6.83
CA LEU A 103 -8.07 1.15 -5.38
C LEU A 103 -8.85 2.43 -5.08
N SER A 104 -9.66 2.46 -4.03
CA SER A 104 -10.27 3.71 -3.58
C SER A 104 -9.20 4.59 -2.92
N ALA A 105 -8.69 5.59 -3.63
CA ALA A 105 -7.57 6.43 -3.19
C ALA A 105 -7.91 7.93 -3.23
N ILE A 106 -7.41 8.69 -2.25
CA ILE A 106 -7.68 10.14 -2.16
C ILE A 106 -6.47 10.90 -1.61
N ALA A 107 -6.24 12.12 -2.11
CA ALA A 107 -5.29 13.07 -1.54
C ALA A 107 -6.00 13.99 -0.54
N VAL A 108 -5.40 14.18 0.63
CA VAL A 108 -5.91 15.00 1.74
C VAL A 108 -4.84 16.01 2.12
N ASN A 109 -5.02 17.25 1.70
CA ASN A 109 -4.11 18.36 1.98
C ASN A 109 -4.88 19.67 2.14
N GLY A 110 -4.17 20.78 2.33
CA GLY A 110 -4.78 22.11 2.53
C GLY A 110 -5.67 22.58 1.37
N GLU A 111 -5.55 21.98 0.18
CA GLU A 111 -6.36 22.33 -1.00
C GLU A 111 -7.58 21.41 -1.15
N THR A 112 -7.44 20.12 -0.83
CA THR A 112 -8.52 19.13 -1.00
C THR A 112 -9.39 18.92 0.24
N TYR A 113 -8.89 19.31 1.42
CA TYR A 113 -9.59 19.08 2.68
C TYR A 113 -10.93 19.82 2.73
N SER A 114 -11.97 19.12 3.17
CA SER A 114 -13.30 19.68 3.39
C SER A 114 -14.04 18.89 4.46
N SER A 115 -15.10 19.48 5.04
CA SER A 115 -15.94 18.80 6.02
C SER A 115 -16.58 17.53 5.45
N GLN A 116 -16.95 17.53 4.17
CA GLN A 116 -17.50 16.34 3.52
C GLN A 116 -16.45 15.24 3.36
N LEU A 117 -15.25 15.58 2.90
CA LEU A 117 -14.15 14.63 2.78
C LEU A 117 -13.79 14.01 4.15
N TYR A 118 -13.81 14.82 5.21
CA TYR A 118 -13.62 14.32 6.57
C TYR A 118 -14.68 13.26 6.97
N GLN A 119 -15.96 13.51 6.68
CA GLN A 119 -17.01 12.51 6.92
C GLN A 119 -16.83 11.25 6.07
N ASP A 120 -16.38 11.39 4.83
CA ASP A 120 -16.10 10.27 3.94
C ASP A 120 -14.94 9.39 4.44
N ILE A 121 -13.91 10.00 5.03
CA ILE A 121 -12.81 9.31 5.70
C ILE A 121 -13.31 8.57 6.96
N LEU A 122 -14.12 9.22 7.80
CA LEU A 122 -14.72 8.59 8.98
C LEU A 122 -15.62 7.40 8.63
N ALA A 123 -16.27 7.46 7.46
CA ALA A 123 -17.07 6.37 6.90
C ALA A 123 -16.23 5.31 6.17
N SER A 124 -14.89 5.37 6.24
CA SER A 124 -13.96 4.41 5.63
C SER A 124 -14.14 4.23 4.11
N LYS A 125 -14.55 5.29 3.40
CA LYS A 125 -14.79 5.22 1.94
C LYS A 125 -13.51 5.00 1.09
N TYR A 126 -12.33 5.28 1.66
CA TYR A 126 -11.06 5.23 0.95
C TYR A 126 -10.11 4.20 1.56
N GLN A 127 -9.58 3.29 0.73
CA GLN A 127 -8.55 2.32 1.12
C GLN A 127 -7.16 2.95 1.19
N VAL A 128 -6.88 3.96 0.37
CA VAL A 128 -5.60 4.66 0.36
C VAL A 128 -5.83 6.15 0.61
N ILE A 129 -5.20 6.68 1.64
CA ILE A 129 -5.19 8.12 1.92
C ILE A 129 -3.75 8.59 1.75
N LEU A 130 -3.57 9.59 0.91
CA LEU A 130 -2.31 10.30 0.74
C LEU A 130 -2.44 11.67 1.39
N THR A 131 -1.46 12.05 2.19
CA THR A 131 -1.56 13.29 2.95
C THR A 131 -0.17 13.87 3.25
N SER A 132 -0.16 15.13 3.65
CA SER A 132 1.06 15.82 4.01
C SER A 132 1.37 15.62 5.50
N PRO A 133 2.65 15.74 5.92
CA PRO A 133 3.01 15.72 7.33
C PRO A 133 2.22 16.75 8.16
N GLU A 134 1.98 17.94 7.61
CA GLU A 134 1.31 19.06 8.27
C GLU A 134 -0.16 18.76 8.58
N MET A 135 -0.83 17.94 7.75
CA MET A 135 -2.20 17.50 7.98
C MET A 135 -2.33 16.47 9.12
N CYS A 136 -1.21 15.90 9.58
CA CYS A 136 -1.16 14.88 10.63
C CYS A 136 -0.82 15.45 12.02
N LEU A 137 -0.64 16.78 12.14
CA LEU A 137 -0.33 17.49 13.38
C LEU A 137 -1.59 18.01 14.07
#